data_AF-A0A433ELJ5-F1
#
_entry.id   AF-A0A433ELJ5-F1
#
_cell.length_a   1.000
_cell.length_b   1.000
_cell.length_c   1.000
_cell.angle_alpha   90.00
_cell.angle_beta   90.00
_cell.angle_gamma   90.00
#
_symmetry.space_group_name_H-M   'P 1'
#
loop_
_entity.id
_entity.type
_entity.pdbx_description
1 polymer ?
#
loop_
_entity_poly.entity_id
_entity_poly.type
_entity_poly.pdbx_seq_one_letter_code
_entity_poly.pdbx_strand_id
1 'polypeptide(L)'
;MTTNYKTSFLLPHDYEIPTFNYPQYVLPPVPYNYQVYTKYIWDGKTGQALITKITAPAQCKKGTKANEYINLFSDEFNEGYYETEIDLRQIDPTIQSIEKFKSVYKTIEISNLNNLQVRCFKPEIEQFIKDRNVNLTIGRLETCAFSFGLLSNITLQKSGLEQKDNITFEKKIIYTDEIKVNDIQTFLTGTTNGLPSRNYPNRYITESGTGDINFLLQITKLSDSIINKIKETYIQAYYTNELKLKIRFSKVLFAQLLLRNIDSGFDRYNAGNDKDITIDLNALGVLGMINNSDNPIKIIITPK
;
A
#
# COMPACT_ATOMS: atom_id res chain seq x y z
N MET A 1 66.05 -40.17 82.68
CA MET A 1 65.92 -40.34 81.21
C MET A 1 64.46 -40.21 80.84
N THR A 2 64.23 -39.52 79.72
CA THR A 2 63.01 -39.25 78.96
C THR A 2 62.16 -40.49 78.63
N THR A 3 60.83 -40.37 78.55
CA THR A 3 60.06 -40.23 77.28
C THR A 3 58.54 -40.09 77.48
N ASN A 4 57.95 -39.17 76.70
CA ASN A 4 56.53 -38.92 76.40
C ASN A 4 55.84 -40.08 75.66
N TYR A 5 54.49 -40.15 75.70
CA TYR A 5 53.55 -40.10 74.55
C TYR A 5 52.12 -39.85 75.09
N LYS A 6 51.58 -38.63 74.98
CA LYS A 6 50.62 -38.13 73.96
C LYS A 6 49.31 -38.93 73.83
N THR A 7 48.27 -38.48 74.53
CA THR A 7 46.87 -38.65 74.15
C THR A 7 46.36 -37.35 73.51
N SER A 8 45.95 -37.43 72.26
CA SER A 8 45.37 -36.32 71.50
C SER A 8 43.94 -36.05 71.97
N PHE A 9 43.72 -34.90 72.59
CA PHE A 9 42.40 -34.29 72.71
C PHE A 9 42.01 -33.68 71.36
N LEU A 10 40.91 -34.14 70.78
CA LEU A 10 40.26 -33.45 69.67
C LEU A 10 39.65 -32.14 70.21
N LEU A 11 40.16 -31.01 69.73
CA LEU A 11 39.55 -29.70 69.95
C LEU A 11 38.30 -29.56 69.07
N PRO A 12 37.22 -28.93 69.55
CA PRO A 12 36.02 -28.70 68.75
C PRO A 12 36.37 -27.76 67.59
N HIS A 13 35.94 -28.14 66.38
CA HIS A 13 36.09 -27.32 65.19
C HIS A 13 35.38 -25.98 65.38
N ASP A 14 36.09 -24.89 65.10
CA ASP A 14 35.54 -23.55 64.99
C ASP A 14 34.42 -23.54 63.95
N TYR A 15 33.17 -23.45 64.40
CA TYR A 15 32.04 -23.14 63.53
C TYR A 15 32.11 -21.65 63.20
N GLU A 16 32.63 -21.32 62.02
CA GLU A 16 32.39 -20.01 61.42
C GLU A 16 30.89 -19.85 61.17
N ILE A 17 30.25 -18.96 61.92
CA ILE A 17 28.87 -18.54 61.69
C ILE A 17 28.88 -17.72 60.39
N PRO A 18 28.21 -18.15 59.30
CA PRO A 18 28.17 -17.36 58.09
C PRO A 18 27.39 -16.08 58.36
N THR A 19 28.06 -14.94 58.31
CA THR A 19 27.42 -13.63 58.32
C THR A 19 26.68 -13.45 57.00
N PHE A 20 25.37 -13.73 57.02
CA PHE A 20 24.49 -13.48 55.89
C PHE A 20 24.30 -11.96 55.75
N ASN A 21 25.14 -11.32 54.94
CA ASN A 21 24.91 -9.94 54.54
C ASN A 21 23.67 -9.92 53.64
N TYR A 22 22.54 -9.46 54.19
CA TYR A 22 21.41 -9.07 53.37
C TYR A 22 21.91 -8.03 52.35
N PRO A 23 21.68 -8.22 51.04
CA PRO A 23 21.96 -7.15 50.10
C PRO A 23 21.20 -5.91 50.57
N GLN A 24 21.90 -4.77 50.64
CA GLN A 24 21.28 -3.46 50.85
C GLN A 24 20.04 -3.40 49.96
N TYR A 25 18.90 -2.98 50.54
CA TYR A 25 17.65 -2.74 49.83
C TYR A 25 17.96 -2.03 48.50
N VAL A 26 18.01 -2.81 47.41
CA VAL A 26 18.12 -2.24 46.08
C VAL A 26 16.73 -1.69 45.84
N LEU A 27 16.63 -0.36 45.87
CA LEU A 27 15.40 0.32 45.45
C LEU A 27 14.93 -0.35 44.15
N PRO A 28 13.65 -0.68 44.00
CA PRO A 28 13.15 -1.19 42.74
C PRO A 28 13.65 -0.25 41.64
N PRO A 29 14.21 -0.77 40.54
CA PRO A 29 14.76 0.07 39.49
C PRO A 29 13.73 1.13 39.13
N VAL A 30 14.19 2.38 39.07
CA VAL A 30 13.33 3.52 38.70
C VAL A 30 12.54 3.11 37.47
N PRO A 31 11.19 3.30 37.44
CA PRO A 31 10.38 2.92 36.30
C PRO A 31 11.01 3.46 35.02
N TYR A 32 11.34 2.57 34.09
CA TYR A 32 11.97 2.96 32.83
C TYR A 32 11.01 3.87 32.07
N ASN A 33 11.40 5.14 31.91
CA ASN A 33 10.54 6.17 31.32
C ASN A 33 10.70 6.17 29.79
N TYR A 34 9.87 5.39 29.12
CA TYR A 34 9.79 5.36 27.67
C TYR A 34 9.46 6.75 27.12
N GLN A 35 10.16 7.17 26.07
CA GLN A 35 9.97 8.49 25.46
C GLN A 35 9.04 8.41 24.24
N VAL A 36 8.41 9.53 23.92
CA VAL A 36 7.67 9.70 22.66
C VAL A 36 8.65 9.52 21.50
N TYR A 37 8.29 8.64 20.56
CA TYR A 37 9.06 8.43 19.35
C TYR A 37 8.36 9.11 18.18
N THR A 38 9.13 9.81 17.35
CA THR A 38 8.63 10.47 16.14
C THR A 38 9.45 10.05 14.94
N LYS A 39 8.77 9.60 13.89
CA LYS A 39 9.38 9.33 12.58
C LYS A 39 8.77 10.22 11.51
N TYR A 40 9.61 11.00 10.86
CA TYR A 40 9.25 11.74 9.65
C TYR A 40 9.16 10.76 8.50
N ILE A 41 8.05 10.80 7.77
CA ILE A 41 7.85 9.92 6.61
C ILE A 41 7.88 10.71 5.31
N TRP A 42 7.18 11.84 5.22
CA TRP A 42 7.17 12.71 4.02
C TRP A 42 7.44 14.15 4.43
N ASP A 43 8.39 14.81 3.77
CA ASP A 43 8.63 16.23 3.97
C ASP A 43 7.48 17.09 3.39
N GLY A 44 7.44 18.36 3.78
CA GLY A 44 6.52 19.32 3.17
C GLY A 44 6.76 19.43 1.67
N LYS A 45 5.67 19.57 0.88
CA LYS A 45 5.71 19.68 -0.59
C LYS A 45 6.37 18.50 -1.32
N THR A 46 6.51 17.34 -0.67
CA THR A 46 7.03 16.12 -1.31
C THR A 46 5.91 15.14 -1.61
N GLY A 47 6.22 14.05 -2.32
CA GLY A 47 5.29 12.98 -2.59
C GLY A 47 5.97 11.62 -2.62
N GLN A 48 5.14 10.58 -2.58
CA GLN A 48 5.57 9.19 -2.71
C GLN A 48 4.89 8.52 -3.89
N ALA A 49 5.68 7.71 -4.60
CA ALA A 49 5.14 6.81 -5.60
C ALA A 49 4.23 5.78 -4.94
N LEU A 50 3.12 5.44 -5.60
CA LEU A 50 2.34 4.27 -5.22
C LEU A 50 2.80 3.07 -6.06
N ILE A 51 3.03 1.97 -5.37
CA ILE A 51 3.36 0.67 -5.94
C ILE A 51 2.06 -0.02 -6.32
N THR A 52 1.93 -0.47 -7.57
CA THR A 52 0.81 -1.31 -7.98
C THR A 52 1.22 -2.24 -9.12
N LYS A 53 0.59 -3.42 -9.17
CA LYS A 53 0.75 -4.37 -10.26
C LYS A 53 -0.62 -4.95 -10.61
N ILE A 54 -1.10 -4.65 -11.81
CA ILE A 54 -2.43 -5.06 -12.31
C ILE A 54 -2.21 -5.82 -13.61
N THR A 55 -2.68 -7.05 -13.69
CA THR A 55 -2.49 -7.90 -14.88
C THR A 55 -3.83 -8.34 -15.44
N ALA A 56 -4.03 -8.11 -16.73
CA ALA A 56 -5.05 -8.77 -17.52
C ALA A 56 -4.39 -9.98 -18.21
N PRO A 57 -4.74 -11.22 -17.85
CA PRO A 57 -4.16 -12.39 -18.50
C PRO A 57 -4.59 -12.47 -19.97
N ALA A 58 -3.89 -13.27 -20.78
CA ALA A 58 -4.37 -13.65 -22.11
C ALA A 58 -5.80 -14.22 -22.02
N GLN A 59 -6.73 -13.65 -22.79
CA GLN A 59 -8.16 -13.93 -22.64
C GLN A 59 -8.98 -13.49 -23.85
N CYS A 60 -10.21 -13.99 -23.92
CA CYS A 60 -11.26 -13.50 -24.81
C CYS A 60 -12.52 -13.24 -23.98
N LYS A 61 -12.92 -11.97 -23.89
CA LYS A 61 -14.11 -11.55 -23.14
C LYS A 61 -15.30 -11.39 -24.07
N LYS A 62 -16.42 -11.96 -23.64
CA LYS A 62 -17.66 -11.97 -24.41
C LYS A 62 -18.37 -10.63 -24.33
N GLY A 63 -18.73 -10.07 -25.50
CA GLY A 63 -19.57 -8.89 -25.53
C GLY A 63 -21.05 -9.21 -25.31
N THR A 64 -21.75 -8.38 -24.54
CA THR A 64 -23.16 -8.56 -24.21
C THR A 64 -24.11 -7.77 -25.11
N LYS A 65 -23.65 -6.64 -25.66
CA LYS A 65 -24.43 -5.71 -26.48
C LYS A 65 -23.65 -5.22 -27.71
N ALA A 66 -24.39 -4.71 -28.69
CA ALA A 66 -23.82 -4.05 -29.85
C ALA A 66 -23.03 -2.81 -29.43
N ASN A 67 -21.87 -2.60 -30.05
CA ASN A 67 -21.03 -1.39 -29.88
C ASN A 67 -20.69 -1.05 -28.42
N GLU A 68 -20.72 -2.03 -27.51
CA GLU A 68 -20.29 -1.81 -26.12
C GLU A 68 -18.78 -1.65 -26.05
N TYR A 69 -18.27 -1.16 -24.92
CA TYR A 69 -16.86 -1.22 -24.60
C TYR A 69 -16.60 -2.44 -23.73
N ILE A 70 -15.61 -3.24 -24.08
CA ILE A 70 -15.16 -4.40 -23.29
C ILE A 70 -13.87 -4.00 -22.56
N ASN A 71 -13.89 -4.03 -21.22
CA ASN A 71 -12.68 -3.79 -20.43
C ASN A 71 -11.78 -5.02 -20.44
N LEU A 72 -10.55 -4.89 -20.92
CA LEU A 72 -9.59 -5.99 -20.88
C LEU A 72 -9.09 -6.25 -19.43
N PHE A 73 -9.00 -5.24 -18.57
CA PHE A 73 -8.74 -5.47 -17.15
C PHE A 73 -9.97 -6.02 -16.43
N SER A 74 -9.78 -6.56 -15.22
CA SER A 74 -10.89 -6.96 -14.34
C SER A 74 -11.78 -5.76 -14.01
N ASP A 75 -13.07 -5.99 -13.85
CA ASP A 75 -14.02 -4.97 -13.35
C ASP A 75 -13.97 -4.83 -11.82
N GLU A 76 -13.05 -5.55 -11.15
CA GLU A 76 -12.74 -5.42 -9.74
C GLU A 76 -11.80 -4.24 -9.44
N PHE A 77 -11.88 -3.72 -8.21
CA PHE A 77 -10.93 -2.71 -7.76
C PHE A 77 -9.56 -3.31 -7.46
N ASN A 78 -8.54 -2.53 -7.77
CA ASN A 78 -7.15 -2.82 -7.45
C ASN A 78 -6.67 -1.87 -6.37
N GLU A 79 -5.45 -2.09 -5.87
CA GLU A 79 -4.82 -1.19 -4.91
C GLU A 79 -3.46 -0.72 -5.40
N GLY A 80 -3.16 0.56 -5.14
CA GLY A 80 -1.82 1.09 -5.19
C GLY A 80 -1.41 1.58 -3.82
N TYR A 81 -0.20 1.26 -3.37
CA TYR A 81 0.20 1.55 -1.99
C TYR A 81 1.60 2.13 -1.85
N TYR A 82 1.79 2.92 -0.80
CA TYR A 82 3.09 3.25 -0.24
C TYR A 82 3.19 2.63 1.15
N GLU A 83 4.34 2.06 1.51
CA GLU A 83 4.56 1.44 2.81
C GLU A 83 5.84 1.96 3.43
N THR A 84 5.79 2.25 4.73
CA THR A 84 6.94 2.60 5.54
C THR A 84 7.06 1.65 6.73
N GLU A 85 8.29 1.42 7.15
CA GLU A 85 8.63 0.44 8.18
C GLU A 85 9.36 1.12 9.33
N ILE A 86 9.02 0.77 10.58
CA ILE A 86 9.70 1.19 11.80
C ILE A 86 10.19 -0.05 12.51
N ASP A 87 11.51 -0.21 12.65
CA ASP A 87 12.08 -1.21 13.53
C ASP A 87 11.81 -0.79 14.98
N LEU A 88 11.06 -1.61 15.73
CA LEU A 88 10.67 -1.28 17.09
C LEU A 88 11.88 -1.18 18.02
N ARG A 89 13.01 -1.81 17.70
CA ARG A 89 14.26 -1.69 18.46
C ARG A 89 14.93 -0.33 18.31
N GLN A 90 14.62 0.40 17.23
CA GLN A 90 15.09 1.79 17.04
C GLN A 90 14.28 2.78 17.86
N ILE A 91 13.07 2.40 18.28
CA ILE A 91 12.27 3.18 19.22
C ILE A 91 12.92 3.10 20.59
N ASP A 92 13.19 1.87 21.03
CA ASP A 92 13.89 1.59 22.28
C ASP A 92 14.55 0.20 22.24
N PRO A 93 15.84 0.06 22.58
CA PRO A 93 16.54 -1.21 22.50
C PRO A 93 16.04 -2.27 23.50
N THR A 94 15.28 -1.86 24.54
CA THR A 94 14.65 -2.79 25.49
C THR A 94 13.41 -3.49 24.90
N ILE A 95 12.92 -3.06 23.73
CA ILE A 95 11.82 -3.73 23.03
C ILE A 95 12.34 -5.01 22.36
N GLN A 96 12.11 -6.13 23.03
CA GLN A 96 12.51 -7.46 22.55
C GLN A 96 11.32 -8.28 22.00
N SER A 97 10.09 -7.78 22.12
CA SER A 97 8.88 -8.44 21.61
C SER A 97 7.79 -7.43 21.26
N ILE A 98 6.84 -7.83 20.40
CA ILE A 98 5.64 -7.05 20.10
C ILE A 98 4.81 -6.82 21.37
N GLU A 99 4.69 -7.84 22.23
CA GLU A 99 3.97 -7.71 23.50
C GLU A 99 4.63 -6.71 24.44
N LYS A 100 5.97 -6.67 24.48
CA LYS A 100 6.69 -5.65 25.23
C LYS A 100 6.40 -4.27 24.67
N PHE A 101 6.42 -4.08 23.35
CA PHE A 101 6.04 -2.82 22.71
C PHE A 101 4.61 -2.39 23.08
N LYS A 102 3.62 -3.28 22.94
CA LYS A 102 2.22 -3.04 23.32
C LYS A 102 2.02 -2.75 24.80
N SER A 103 2.87 -3.33 25.65
CA SER A 103 2.82 -3.09 27.09
C SER A 103 3.28 -1.69 27.48
N VAL A 104 4.18 -1.07 26.71
CA VAL A 104 4.85 0.20 27.08
C VAL A 104 4.42 1.39 26.22
N TYR A 105 4.04 1.15 24.95
CA TYR A 105 3.50 2.16 24.04
C TYR A 105 1.99 2.01 23.90
N LYS A 106 1.27 3.14 23.91
CA LYS A 106 -0.19 3.19 23.95
C LYS A 106 -0.80 3.49 22.59
N THR A 107 -0.32 4.56 21.95
CA THR A 107 -0.98 5.12 20.77
C THR A 107 0.00 5.42 19.66
N ILE A 108 -0.50 5.36 18.44
CA ILE A 108 0.17 5.77 17.22
C ILE A 108 -0.73 6.81 16.55
N GLU A 109 -0.14 7.95 16.21
CA GLU A 109 -0.80 9.05 15.51
C GLU A 109 -0.03 9.39 14.24
N ILE A 110 -0.76 9.71 13.17
CA ILE A 110 -0.17 10.18 11.91
C ILE A 110 -0.64 11.60 11.68
N SER A 111 0.30 12.54 11.70
CA SER A 111 -0.04 13.97 11.63
C SER A 111 -0.25 14.44 10.20
N ASN A 112 -0.93 15.58 10.04
CA ASN A 112 -0.97 16.36 8.79
C ASN A 112 -1.56 15.63 7.57
N LEU A 113 -2.48 14.70 7.79
CA LEU A 113 -3.14 13.93 6.74
C LEU A 113 -4.11 14.74 5.86
N ASN A 114 -4.61 15.87 6.35
CA ASN A 114 -5.65 16.67 5.66
C ASN A 114 -5.15 17.46 4.44
N ASN A 115 -3.85 17.39 4.14
CA ASN A 115 -3.23 18.08 3.01
C ASN A 115 -2.74 17.12 1.92
N LEU A 116 -3.19 15.85 1.98
CA LEU A 116 -2.82 14.84 1.01
C LEU A 116 -3.65 14.97 -0.26
N GLN A 117 -2.97 14.81 -1.39
CA GLN A 117 -3.58 14.70 -2.71
C GLN A 117 -3.12 13.42 -3.37
N VAL A 118 -4.04 12.64 -3.91
CA VAL A 118 -3.70 11.56 -4.83
C VAL A 118 -3.58 12.14 -6.24
N ARG A 119 -2.56 11.69 -6.97
CA ARG A 119 -2.30 12.11 -8.34
C ARG A 119 -2.06 10.90 -9.24
N CYS A 120 -2.70 10.92 -10.41
CA CYS A 120 -2.39 10.05 -11.53
C CYS A 120 -2.10 10.93 -12.73
N PHE A 121 -1.00 10.67 -13.40
CA PHE A 121 -0.60 11.38 -14.61
C PHE A 121 -1.61 11.16 -15.73
N LYS A 122 -1.47 11.92 -16.82
CA LYS A 122 -2.26 11.69 -18.04
C LYS A 122 -2.12 10.22 -18.43
N PRO A 123 -3.18 9.56 -18.91
CA PRO A 123 -3.16 8.13 -19.21
C PRO A 123 -2.47 7.84 -20.55
N GLU A 124 -1.24 8.30 -20.71
CA GLU A 124 -0.33 7.97 -21.80
C GLU A 124 0.08 6.51 -21.65
N ILE A 125 -0.53 5.62 -22.42
CA ILE A 125 -0.50 4.17 -22.20
C ILE A 125 0.91 3.58 -22.08
N GLU A 126 1.91 4.13 -22.77
CA GLU A 126 3.34 3.80 -22.67
C GLU A 126 3.93 3.97 -21.27
N GLN A 127 3.41 4.91 -20.48
CA GLN A 127 3.88 5.14 -19.11
C GLN A 127 3.33 4.11 -18.12
N PHE A 128 2.24 3.43 -18.49
CA PHE A 128 1.53 2.49 -17.62
C PHE A 128 1.78 1.04 -18.02
N ILE A 129 1.74 0.74 -19.32
CA ILE A 129 1.94 -0.58 -19.90
C ILE A 129 3.24 -0.52 -20.71
N LYS A 130 4.33 -1.01 -20.11
CA LYS A 130 5.67 -0.94 -20.71
C LYS A 130 5.85 -1.94 -21.84
N ASP A 131 5.44 -3.19 -21.63
CA ASP A 131 5.40 -4.20 -22.69
C ASP A 131 4.05 -4.14 -23.40
N ARG A 132 4.07 -3.64 -24.64
CA ARG A 132 2.89 -3.52 -25.50
C ARG A 132 2.99 -4.44 -26.72
N ASN A 133 3.88 -5.43 -26.72
CA ASN A 133 3.97 -6.44 -27.76
C ASN A 133 2.89 -7.53 -27.58
N VAL A 134 1.65 -7.07 -27.52
CA VAL A 134 0.44 -7.85 -27.27
C VAL A 134 -0.50 -7.58 -28.42
N ASN A 135 -1.00 -8.65 -29.04
CA ASN A 135 -2.00 -8.54 -30.08
C ASN A 135 -3.37 -8.36 -29.45
N LEU A 136 -4.06 -7.28 -29.80
CA LEU A 136 -5.47 -7.12 -29.46
C LEU A 136 -6.27 -8.01 -30.40
N THR A 137 -7.24 -8.73 -29.85
CA THR A 137 -8.01 -9.72 -30.62
C THR A 137 -9.50 -9.43 -30.57
N ILE A 138 -10.20 -9.79 -31.64
CA ILE A 138 -11.65 -9.63 -31.78
C ILE A 138 -12.27 -10.86 -32.43
N GLY A 139 -13.55 -11.10 -32.20
CA GLY A 139 -14.28 -12.15 -32.94
C GLY A 139 -15.78 -12.16 -32.71
N ARG A 140 -16.44 -13.12 -33.37
CA ARG A 140 -17.88 -13.40 -33.20
C ARG A 140 -18.06 -14.58 -32.24
N LEU A 141 -19.27 -14.67 -31.69
CA LEU A 141 -19.74 -15.78 -30.84
C LEU A 141 -18.92 -15.92 -29.54
N GLU A 142 -18.10 -16.96 -29.38
CA GLU A 142 -17.24 -17.18 -28.20
C GLU A 142 -15.74 -17.14 -28.56
N THR A 143 -15.41 -16.57 -29.73
CA THR A 143 -14.05 -16.56 -30.25
C THR A 143 -13.48 -15.15 -30.30
N CYS A 144 -12.15 -15.04 -30.19
CA CYS A 144 -11.37 -13.84 -30.51
C CYS A 144 -10.35 -14.19 -31.61
N ALA A 145 -10.85 -14.72 -32.73
CA ALA A 145 -10.04 -15.36 -33.77
C ALA A 145 -9.31 -14.36 -34.69
N PHE A 146 -9.70 -13.08 -34.69
CA PHE A 146 -9.14 -12.08 -35.58
C PHE A 146 -8.21 -11.13 -34.81
N SER A 147 -7.11 -10.76 -35.47
CA SER A 147 -6.23 -9.72 -35.00
C SER A 147 -6.85 -8.35 -35.20
N PHE A 148 -6.82 -7.52 -34.16
CA PHE A 148 -7.14 -6.10 -34.19
C PHE A 148 -5.88 -5.24 -34.20
N GLY A 149 -4.70 -5.85 -34.24
CA GLY A 149 -3.40 -5.19 -34.29
C GLY A 149 -2.69 -5.16 -32.93
N LEU A 150 -1.41 -4.82 -32.98
CA LEU A 150 -0.57 -4.76 -31.78
C LEU A 150 -0.92 -3.54 -30.92
N LEU A 151 -0.93 -3.72 -29.60
CA LEU A 151 -1.12 -2.64 -28.64
C LEU A 151 -0.02 -1.55 -28.77
N SER A 152 1.17 -1.92 -29.22
CA SER A 152 2.27 -0.98 -29.50
C SER A 152 2.00 -0.05 -30.70
N ASN A 153 1.11 -0.43 -31.61
CA ASN A 153 0.86 0.25 -32.89
C ASN A 153 -0.40 1.12 -32.86
N ILE A 154 -1.08 1.22 -31.71
CA ILE A 154 -2.28 2.06 -31.59
C ILE A 154 -1.91 3.53 -31.76
N THR A 155 -2.81 4.30 -32.38
CA THR A 155 -2.59 5.73 -32.65
C THR A 155 -3.47 6.57 -31.75
N LEU A 156 -2.85 7.50 -31.00
CA LEU A 156 -3.56 8.44 -30.14
C LEU A 156 -4.45 9.37 -30.97
N GLN A 157 -5.74 9.42 -30.65
CA GLN A 157 -6.71 10.33 -31.26
C GLN A 157 -7.03 11.52 -30.36
N LYS A 158 -7.11 11.28 -29.04
CA LYS A 158 -7.44 12.32 -28.08
C LYS A 158 -6.73 12.07 -26.76
N SER A 159 -6.02 13.09 -26.28
CA SER A 159 -5.42 13.07 -24.96
C SER A 159 -6.47 13.39 -23.88
N GLY A 160 -6.38 12.63 -22.79
CA GLY A 160 -7.10 12.81 -21.55
C GLY A 160 -6.33 13.67 -20.56
N LEU A 161 -7.00 14.00 -19.45
CA LEU A 161 -6.47 14.85 -18.40
C LEU A 161 -5.81 14.05 -17.28
N GLU A 162 -4.82 14.67 -16.63
CA GLU A 162 -4.32 14.17 -15.35
C GLU A 162 -5.44 14.21 -14.28
N GLN A 163 -5.35 13.30 -13.32
CA GLN A 163 -6.25 13.23 -12.17
C GLN A 163 -5.50 13.75 -10.94
N LYS A 164 -6.07 14.72 -10.25
CA LYS A 164 -5.56 15.32 -9.00
C LYS A 164 -6.72 15.54 -8.06
N ASP A 165 -6.75 14.83 -6.95
CA ASP A 165 -7.88 14.91 -6.02
C ASP A 165 -7.41 14.86 -4.57
N ASN A 166 -7.97 15.74 -3.75
CA ASN A 166 -7.57 15.87 -2.35
C ASN A 166 -8.23 14.78 -1.52
N ILE A 167 -7.49 14.25 -0.56
CA ILE A 167 -7.95 13.22 0.35
C ILE A 167 -8.29 13.88 1.68
N THR A 168 -9.48 13.59 2.19
CA THR A 168 -9.89 13.97 3.54
C THR A 168 -9.89 12.73 4.42
N PHE A 169 -9.09 12.73 5.48
CA PHE A 169 -9.10 11.69 6.50
C PHE A 169 -9.88 12.15 7.72
N GLU A 170 -10.69 11.26 8.28
CA GLU A 170 -11.18 11.46 9.64
C GLU A 170 -10.03 11.28 10.62
N LYS A 171 -9.93 12.16 11.63
CA LYS A 171 -8.91 12.00 12.67
C LYS A 171 -9.21 10.77 13.49
N LYS A 172 -8.20 9.91 13.64
CA LYS A 172 -8.28 8.75 14.54
C LYS A 172 -6.91 8.45 15.12
N ILE A 173 -6.93 8.03 16.38
CA ILE A 173 -5.78 7.53 17.12
C ILE A 173 -5.79 6.00 16.96
N ILE A 174 -4.64 5.42 16.65
CA ILE A 174 -4.47 3.96 16.55
C ILE A 174 -3.93 3.45 17.87
N TYR A 175 -4.58 2.47 18.50
CA TYR A 175 -4.04 1.84 19.69
C TYR A 175 -3.10 0.69 19.31
N THR A 176 -1.99 0.55 20.02
CA THR A 176 -0.94 -0.44 19.70
C THR A 176 -1.43 -1.88 19.87
N ASP A 177 -2.36 -2.11 20.79
CA ASP A 177 -2.95 -3.43 21.06
C ASP A 177 -3.91 -3.92 19.98
N GLU A 178 -4.58 -3.00 19.25
CA GLU A 178 -5.44 -3.30 18.11
C GLU A 178 -4.65 -3.85 16.90
N ILE A 179 -3.36 -3.53 16.79
CA ILE A 179 -2.51 -3.96 15.67
C ILE A 179 -2.09 -5.42 15.85
N LYS A 180 -2.26 -6.20 14.79
CA LYS A 180 -1.95 -7.64 14.74
C LYS A 180 -0.65 -7.92 13.99
N VAL A 181 -0.10 -9.10 14.26
CA VAL A 181 1.13 -9.59 13.63
C VAL A 181 0.78 -10.26 12.30
N ASN A 182 1.46 -9.84 11.23
CA ASN A 182 1.31 -10.30 9.84
C ASN A 182 -0.12 -10.22 9.28
N ASP A 183 -0.95 -9.34 9.84
CA ASP A 183 -2.34 -9.14 9.41
C ASP A 183 -2.59 -7.65 9.17
N ILE A 184 -2.74 -7.28 7.90
CA ILE A 184 -2.92 -5.90 7.45
C ILE A 184 -4.32 -5.43 7.85
N GLN A 185 -4.39 -4.49 8.79
CA GLN A 185 -5.66 -3.94 9.25
C GLN A 185 -5.83 -2.49 8.82
N THR A 186 -7.02 -2.14 8.35
CA THR A 186 -7.41 -0.76 8.04
C THR A 186 -7.83 -0.03 9.31
N PHE A 187 -7.13 1.05 9.63
CA PHE A 187 -7.42 1.86 10.81
C PHE A 187 -8.13 3.16 10.46
N LEU A 188 -7.74 3.81 9.36
CA LEU A 188 -8.39 5.03 8.86
C LEU A 188 -8.80 4.86 7.40
N THR A 189 -9.96 5.40 7.06
CA THR A 189 -10.42 5.55 5.69
C THR A 189 -10.55 7.03 5.38
N GLY A 190 -9.77 7.48 4.41
CA GLY A 190 -9.90 8.79 3.78
C GLY A 190 -10.71 8.70 2.50
N THR A 191 -11.36 9.79 2.14
CA THR A 191 -12.14 9.88 0.91
C THR A 191 -11.70 11.06 0.06
N THR A 192 -11.68 10.84 -1.25
CA THR A 192 -11.49 11.92 -2.22
C THR A 192 -12.80 12.64 -2.51
N ASN A 193 -12.73 13.85 -3.07
CA ASN A 193 -13.93 14.64 -3.36
C ASN A 193 -14.64 14.18 -4.64
N GLY A 194 -13.88 13.64 -5.59
CA GLY A 194 -14.32 13.39 -6.95
C GLY A 194 -13.88 14.52 -7.88
N LEU A 195 -13.81 14.20 -9.17
CA LEU A 195 -13.38 15.12 -10.21
C LEU A 195 -14.58 15.65 -11.04
N PRO A 196 -14.48 16.90 -11.54
CA PRO A 196 -15.52 17.47 -12.39
C PRO A 196 -15.69 16.69 -13.70
N SER A 197 -16.84 16.83 -14.35
CA SER A 197 -17.10 16.18 -15.66
C SER A 197 -16.14 16.70 -16.72
N ARG A 198 -15.16 15.89 -17.10
CA ARG A 198 -14.13 16.18 -18.12
C ARG A 198 -13.63 14.88 -18.77
N ASN A 199 -12.86 15.01 -19.85
CA ASN A 199 -12.27 13.87 -20.54
C ASN A 199 -10.96 13.43 -19.87
N TYR A 200 -11.03 12.47 -18.95
CA TYR A 200 -9.85 11.88 -18.30
C TYR A 200 -9.18 10.74 -19.09
N PRO A 201 -9.91 9.84 -19.79
CA PRO A 201 -9.28 8.79 -20.58
C PRO A 201 -8.56 9.33 -21.82
N ASN A 202 -7.48 8.65 -22.21
CA ASN A 202 -6.94 8.77 -23.57
C ASN A 202 -7.79 7.91 -24.51
N ARG A 203 -8.03 8.39 -25.72
CA ARG A 203 -8.67 7.64 -26.80
C ARG A 203 -7.66 7.33 -27.89
N TYR A 204 -7.59 6.07 -28.29
CA TYR A 204 -6.73 5.56 -29.35
C TYR A 204 -7.57 4.82 -30.39
N ILE A 205 -6.99 4.66 -31.58
CA ILE A 205 -7.49 3.70 -32.57
C ILE A 205 -6.45 2.61 -32.80
N THR A 206 -6.93 1.42 -33.12
CA THR A 206 -6.10 0.31 -33.57
C THR A 206 -5.50 0.58 -34.95
N GLU A 207 -4.48 -0.18 -35.32
CA GLU A 207 -3.84 -0.15 -36.65
C GLU A 207 -4.84 -0.40 -37.78
N SER A 208 -5.84 -1.25 -37.54
CA SER A 208 -6.92 -1.51 -38.51
C SER A 208 -7.84 -0.31 -38.75
N GLY A 209 -7.81 0.71 -37.89
CA GLY A 209 -8.72 1.86 -37.90
C GLY A 209 -10.16 1.56 -37.44
N THR A 210 -10.50 0.28 -37.19
CA THR A 210 -11.87 -0.16 -36.84
C THR A 210 -12.06 -0.44 -35.34
N GLY A 211 -10.97 -0.43 -34.58
CA GLY A 211 -10.98 -0.55 -33.13
C GLY A 211 -10.77 0.79 -32.44
N ASP A 212 -11.67 1.13 -31.52
CA ASP A 212 -11.63 2.30 -30.66
C ASP A 212 -11.25 1.88 -29.23
N ILE A 213 -10.25 2.53 -28.65
CA ILE A 213 -9.68 2.16 -27.35
C ILE A 213 -9.74 3.35 -26.41
N ASN A 214 -10.30 3.17 -25.21
CA ASN A 214 -10.12 4.11 -24.11
C ASN A 214 -9.22 3.52 -23.02
N PHE A 215 -8.19 4.25 -22.63
CA PHE A 215 -7.32 3.85 -21.52
C PHE A 215 -7.39 4.86 -20.37
N LEU A 216 -7.55 4.34 -19.16
CA LEU A 216 -7.56 5.11 -17.93
C LEU A 216 -7.16 4.22 -16.73
N LEU A 217 -6.20 4.66 -15.93
CA LEU A 217 -6.07 4.20 -14.55
C LEU A 217 -6.80 5.21 -13.65
N GLN A 218 -8.01 4.87 -13.22
CA GLN A 218 -8.85 5.76 -12.45
C GLN A 218 -8.46 5.72 -10.96
N ILE A 219 -8.35 6.90 -10.34
CA ILE A 219 -7.97 7.04 -8.92
C ILE A 219 -9.05 7.70 -8.06
N THR A 220 -10.14 8.14 -8.65
CA THR A 220 -11.22 8.82 -7.91
C THR A 220 -12.50 8.77 -8.72
N LYS A 221 -13.60 9.21 -8.12
CA LYS A 221 -14.90 9.26 -8.78
C LYS A 221 -14.87 10.33 -9.88
N LEU A 222 -15.22 9.94 -11.11
CA LEU A 222 -15.56 10.88 -12.18
C LEU A 222 -17.05 11.24 -12.07
N SER A 223 -17.46 12.42 -12.56
CA SER A 223 -18.81 12.98 -12.37
C SER A 223 -19.96 12.03 -12.66
N ASP A 224 -19.78 11.13 -13.63
CA ASP A 224 -20.85 10.28 -14.17
C ASP A 224 -20.75 8.83 -13.62
N SER A 225 -19.82 8.56 -12.71
CA SER A 225 -19.59 7.23 -12.12
C SER A 225 -20.36 7.06 -10.80
N ILE A 226 -21.18 6.02 -10.70
CA ILE A 226 -21.94 5.67 -9.48
C ILE A 226 -21.01 5.03 -8.42
N ILE A 227 -19.78 4.67 -8.79
CA ILE A 227 -18.85 3.95 -7.94
C ILE A 227 -18.26 4.90 -6.90
N ASN A 228 -18.67 4.76 -5.63
CA ASN A 228 -18.10 5.52 -4.52
C ASN A 228 -16.84 4.87 -3.93
N LYS A 229 -16.68 3.55 -4.07
CA LYS A 229 -15.54 2.80 -3.52
C LYS A 229 -14.18 3.33 -4.01
N ILE A 230 -14.11 3.75 -5.27
CA ILE A 230 -12.92 4.35 -5.88
C ILE A 230 -12.45 5.64 -5.20
N LYS A 231 -13.30 6.28 -4.37
CA LYS A 231 -12.90 7.46 -3.59
C LYS A 231 -12.04 7.09 -2.38
N GLU A 232 -12.09 5.86 -1.93
CA GLU A 232 -11.47 5.44 -0.68
C GLU A 232 -9.95 5.35 -0.78
N THR A 233 -9.30 5.76 0.30
CA THR A 233 -7.87 5.64 0.58
C THR A 233 -7.73 5.15 2.01
N TYR A 234 -6.84 4.22 2.28
CA TYR A 234 -6.72 3.60 3.61
C TYR A 234 -5.37 3.91 4.24
N ILE A 235 -5.39 4.06 5.55
CA ILE A 235 -4.20 3.90 6.38
C ILE A 235 -4.35 2.56 7.08
N GLN A 236 -3.38 1.70 6.81
CA GLN A 236 -3.31 0.34 7.31
C GLN A 236 -2.05 0.19 8.16
N ALA A 237 -2.11 -0.71 9.15
CA ALA A 237 -0.94 -1.04 9.95
C ALA A 237 -0.93 -2.52 10.34
N TYR A 238 0.29 -3.05 10.51
CA TYR A 238 0.53 -4.41 10.99
C TYR A 238 1.93 -4.53 11.56
N TYR A 239 2.11 -5.46 12.48
CA TYR A 239 3.44 -5.88 12.93
C TYR A 239 3.98 -6.98 12.04
N THR A 240 5.30 -7.13 11.99
CA THR A 240 5.96 -8.30 11.42
C THR A 240 6.58 -9.15 12.52
N ASN A 241 6.88 -10.41 12.21
CA ASN A 241 7.63 -11.29 13.12
C ASN A 241 9.03 -10.76 13.46
N GLU A 242 9.57 -9.86 12.66
CA GLU A 242 10.91 -9.27 12.82
C GLU A 242 10.91 -8.01 13.73
N LEU A 243 9.88 -7.83 14.57
CA LEU A 243 9.74 -6.66 15.44
C LEU A 243 9.71 -5.33 14.69
N LYS A 244 9.01 -5.30 13.55
CA LYS A 244 8.76 -4.06 12.81
C LYS A 244 7.29 -3.72 12.80
N LEU A 245 6.98 -2.43 12.95
CA LEU A 245 5.68 -1.85 12.65
C LEU A 245 5.69 -1.34 11.21
N LYS A 246 4.75 -1.81 10.39
CA LYS A 246 4.53 -1.31 9.05
C LYS A 246 3.27 -0.47 9.00
N ILE A 247 3.38 0.70 8.37
CA ILE A 247 2.26 1.60 8.10
C ILE A 247 2.16 1.78 6.59
N ARG A 248 0.98 1.50 6.06
CA ARG A 248 0.69 1.49 4.63
C ARG A 248 -0.41 2.49 4.30
N PHE A 249 -0.15 3.30 3.27
CA PHE A 249 -1.12 4.18 2.64
C PHE A 249 -1.58 3.51 1.34
N SER A 250 -2.81 3.03 1.31
CA SER A 250 -3.35 2.28 0.16
C SER A 250 -4.43 3.09 -0.52
N LYS A 251 -4.47 3.05 -1.85
CA LYS A 251 -5.45 3.74 -2.66
C LYS A 251 -6.20 2.75 -3.53
N VAL A 252 -7.53 2.81 -3.50
CA VAL A 252 -8.37 2.06 -4.42
C VAL A 252 -8.17 2.60 -5.83
N LEU A 253 -7.92 1.71 -6.78
CA LEU A 253 -7.67 1.98 -8.19
C LEU A 253 -8.66 1.20 -9.07
N PHE A 254 -8.94 1.73 -10.26
CA PHE A 254 -9.71 1.01 -11.27
C PHE A 254 -9.03 1.11 -12.62
N ALA A 255 -8.54 -0.01 -13.14
CA ALA A 255 -7.83 -0.07 -14.41
C ALA A 255 -8.82 -0.30 -15.55
N GLN A 256 -8.71 0.51 -16.59
CA GLN A 256 -9.57 0.45 -17.76
C GLN A 256 -8.72 0.43 -19.02
N LEU A 257 -8.85 -0.64 -19.79
CA LEU A 257 -8.42 -0.71 -21.18
C LEU A 257 -9.63 -1.19 -21.97
N LEU A 258 -10.47 -0.22 -22.34
CA LEU A 258 -11.77 -0.44 -22.94
C LEU A 258 -11.59 -0.55 -24.44
N LEU A 259 -11.87 -1.71 -25.02
CA LEU A 259 -11.83 -1.93 -26.46
C LEU A 259 -13.25 -1.93 -27.03
N ARG A 260 -13.45 -1.26 -28.17
CA ARG A 260 -14.70 -1.26 -28.93
C ARG A 260 -14.46 -1.46 -30.41
N ASN A 261 -15.27 -2.29 -31.05
CA ASN A 261 -15.38 -2.32 -32.51
C ASN A 261 -16.36 -1.23 -32.97
N ILE A 262 -15.93 -0.38 -33.90
CA ILE A 262 -16.75 0.66 -34.51
C ILE A 262 -17.20 0.34 -35.93
N ASP A 263 -16.80 -0.82 -36.48
CA ASP A 263 -17.32 -1.33 -37.74
C ASP A 263 -18.77 -1.79 -37.57
N SER A 264 -19.65 -1.27 -38.43
CA SER A 264 -21.11 -1.44 -38.37
C SER A 264 -21.59 -2.87 -38.66
N GLY A 265 -20.69 -3.78 -39.02
CA GLY A 265 -21.00 -5.18 -39.35
C GLY A 265 -21.12 -6.16 -38.18
N PHE A 266 -21.03 -5.72 -36.92
CA PHE A 266 -21.09 -6.60 -35.73
C PHE A 266 -22.15 -6.17 -34.72
N ASP A 267 -23.25 -6.92 -34.64
CA ASP A 267 -24.29 -6.74 -33.60
C ASP A 267 -23.80 -7.10 -32.20
N ARG A 268 -22.82 -8.00 -32.08
CA ARG A 268 -22.08 -8.35 -30.85
C ARG A 268 -20.70 -8.84 -31.24
N TYR A 269 -19.70 -8.49 -30.45
CA TYR A 269 -18.32 -8.91 -30.68
C TYR A 269 -17.66 -9.27 -29.35
N ASN A 270 -16.64 -10.10 -29.39
CA ASN A 270 -15.77 -10.38 -28.25
C ASN A 270 -14.46 -9.65 -28.43
N ALA A 271 -13.85 -9.22 -27.33
CA ALA A 271 -12.54 -8.59 -27.36
C ALA A 271 -11.59 -9.28 -26.40
N GLY A 272 -10.31 -9.27 -26.74
CA GLY A 272 -9.30 -9.98 -25.96
C GLY A 272 -7.89 -9.53 -26.26
N ASN A 273 -6.96 -10.28 -25.70
CA ASN A 273 -5.53 -10.10 -25.81
C ASN A 273 -4.86 -11.48 -25.82
N ASP A 274 -3.86 -11.67 -26.68
CA ASP A 274 -3.18 -12.96 -26.86
C ASP A 274 -2.10 -13.26 -25.81
N LYS A 275 -1.66 -12.23 -25.08
CA LYS A 275 -0.68 -12.29 -24.00
C LYS A 275 -1.10 -11.40 -22.85
N ASP A 276 -0.47 -11.57 -21.71
CA ASP A 276 -0.70 -10.75 -20.53
C ASP A 276 -0.42 -9.27 -20.80
N ILE A 277 -1.33 -8.41 -20.33
CA ILE A 277 -1.15 -6.96 -20.31
C ILE A 277 -0.99 -6.55 -18.85
N THR A 278 0.16 -5.97 -18.50
CA THR A 278 0.49 -5.61 -17.11
C THR A 278 0.73 -4.11 -16.97
N ILE A 279 0.04 -3.50 -16.01
CA ILE A 279 0.40 -2.22 -15.41
C ILE A 279 1.32 -2.52 -14.22
N ASP A 280 2.55 -2.04 -14.25
CA ASP A 280 3.54 -2.20 -13.17
C ASP A 280 4.17 -0.83 -12.85
N LEU A 281 3.71 -0.24 -11.74
CA LEU A 281 4.04 1.14 -11.38
C LEU A 281 4.77 1.18 -10.05
N ASN A 282 5.83 1.98 -10.02
CA ASN A 282 6.49 2.49 -8.83
C ASN A 282 7.22 3.79 -9.22
N ALA A 283 6.46 4.78 -9.69
CA ALA A 283 6.99 6.04 -10.18
C ALA A 283 6.08 7.20 -9.80
N LEU A 284 6.61 8.16 -9.02
CA LEU A 284 5.89 9.34 -8.56
C LEU A 284 5.38 10.21 -9.72
N GLY A 285 6.08 10.19 -10.85
CA GLY A 285 5.68 10.88 -12.07
C GLY A 285 4.42 10.31 -12.74
N VAL A 286 4.00 9.09 -12.38
CA VAL A 286 2.86 8.38 -12.99
C VAL A 286 1.72 8.22 -11.99
N LEU A 287 1.96 7.63 -10.82
CA LEU A 287 0.96 7.41 -9.78
C LEU A 287 1.58 7.67 -8.40
N GLY A 288 0.96 8.56 -7.62
CA GLY A 288 1.52 8.95 -6.33
C GLY A 288 0.56 9.67 -5.40
N MET A 289 1.02 9.89 -4.18
CA MET A 289 0.40 10.80 -3.21
C MET A 289 1.35 11.95 -2.91
N ILE A 290 0.82 13.16 -2.81
CA ILE A 290 1.57 14.40 -2.59
C ILE A 290 1.09 15.05 -1.30
N ASN A 291 2.03 15.44 -0.46
CA ASN A 291 1.79 16.31 0.69
C ASN A 291 1.83 17.77 0.23
N ASN A 292 0.67 18.40 0.09
CA ASN A 292 0.60 19.81 -0.32
C ASN A 292 0.87 20.79 0.83
N SER A 293 1.09 20.31 2.06
CA SER A 293 1.45 21.14 3.21
C SER A 293 2.92 21.54 3.18
N ASP A 294 3.26 22.64 3.84
CA ASP A 294 4.65 22.98 4.18
C ASP A 294 5.18 22.13 5.34
N ASN A 295 4.27 21.53 6.13
CA ASN A 295 4.64 20.68 7.26
C ASN A 295 4.84 19.23 6.82
N PRO A 296 5.79 18.50 7.42
CA PRO A 296 5.97 17.09 7.14
C PRO A 296 4.82 16.24 7.69
N ILE A 297 4.68 15.05 7.15
CA ILE A 297 3.89 13.96 7.74
C ILE A 297 4.82 13.14 8.61
N LYS A 298 4.40 12.91 9.85
CA LYS A 298 5.14 12.17 10.86
C LYS A 298 4.23 11.17 11.57
N ILE A 299 4.83 10.05 11.94
CA ILE A 299 4.26 9.02 12.80
C ILE A 299 4.76 9.32 14.21
N ILE A 300 3.84 9.46 15.15
CA ILE A 300 4.13 9.77 16.55
C ILE A 300 3.64 8.59 17.38
N ILE A 301 4.52 8.00 18.18
CA ILE A 301 4.23 6.84 19.03
C ILE A 301 4.40 7.28 20.48
N THR A 302 3.31 7.22 21.24
CA THR A 302 3.24 7.77 22.60
C THR A 302 3.26 6.63 23.62
N PRO A 303 4.12 6.71 24.66
CA PRO A 303 4.17 5.75 25.75
C PRO A 303 2.88 5.76 26.60
N LYS A 304 2.70 4.74 27.45
CA LYS A 304 1.61 4.67 28.43
C LYS A 304 1.82 5.59 29.62
#